data_AF-A0A937XDQ5-F1
#
_entry.id   AF-A0A937XDQ5-F1
#
_cell.length_a   1.000
_cell.length_b   1.000
_cell.length_c   1.000
_cell.angle_alpha   90.00
_cell.angle_beta   90.00
_cell.angle_gamma   90.00
#
_symmetry.space_group_name_H-M   'P 1'
#
loop_
_entity.id
_entity.type
_entity.pdbx_description
1 polymer ?
#
loop_
_entity_poly.entity_id
_entity_poly.type
_entity_poly.pdbx_seq_one_letter_code
_entity_poly.pdbx_strand_id
1 'polypeptide(L)'
;AGSCGPCRFGMYEAEFRRALAQAGFPGLRVLVIQQRRGLDQTGGDGETAFERPFVVALVRALMLGDLLNELGHALRPYEVRPGAVDEALEEGRRWLYWALRDRENAVPVLRRVRRRLDQVELDYLRVKPKVKITGEFWAQTTEGDGSYHLARWLEQEGAEVLVEPVGTWVEYLLWNRLRRARDRLGLREGGPDAYSARLEMRLRLGQVLFDSAYNAYRAALGFRTEPLASIETLARYADAYYNTRIEGGEAFMEVAKTIFSVRRRKAHMVVSIKPFGCLPSTQSDGVQVKVMGDHPDLLFVSVETTGDGEVHVQSRIQMILSEAREHARREFAETASRLGLAAALADETQRARLPRPSATTPLPRRETGTAANYLWWLGRPAVLRALPLPTEALAELLRRPRRAPGPGAGEGGD
;
A
#
# COMPACT_ATOMS: atom_id res chain seq x y z
N ALA A 1 1.06 11.12 18.22
CA ALA A 1 1.77 11.67 17.04
C ALA A 1 2.53 12.94 17.45
N GLY A 2 3.70 12.79 18.07
CA GLY A 2 4.61 13.91 18.34
C GLY A 2 5.99 13.55 17.82
N SER A 3 6.46 14.26 16.80
CA SER A 3 7.84 14.18 16.31
C SER A 3 8.52 15.53 16.54
N CYS A 4 9.81 15.50 16.87
CA CYS A 4 10.67 16.68 16.90
C CYS A 4 11.42 16.70 15.57
N GLY A 5 11.23 17.72 14.74
CA GLY A 5 11.89 17.81 13.44
C GLY A 5 11.15 18.70 12.44
N PRO A 6 11.63 18.74 11.17
CA PRO A 6 11.07 19.59 10.11
C PRO A 6 9.66 19.20 9.63
N CYS A 7 9.07 18.13 10.18
CA CYS A 7 7.77 17.64 9.78
C CYS A 7 6.65 18.35 10.54
N ARG A 8 5.64 18.82 9.80
CA ARG A 8 4.40 19.38 10.35
C ARG A 8 3.65 18.40 11.28
N PHE A 9 3.91 17.10 11.18
CA PHE A 9 3.38 16.08 12.08
C PHE A 9 3.64 16.38 13.56
N GLY A 10 4.74 17.07 13.90
CA GLY A 10 5.03 17.52 15.26
C GLY A 10 4.11 18.63 15.78
N MET A 11 3.41 19.35 14.90
CA MET A 11 2.56 20.49 15.27
C MET A 11 1.10 20.08 15.54
N TYR A 12 0.66 18.91 15.10
CA TYR A 12 -0.76 18.51 15.22
C TYR A 12 -1.27 18.56 16.67
N GLU A 13 -0.47 18.18 17.65
CA GLU A 13 -0.82 18.29 19.07
C GLU A 13 -1.16 19.73 19.49
N ALA A 14 -0.30 20.68 19.11
CA ALA A 14 -0.49 22.09 19.44
C ALA A 14 -1.72 22.67 18.74
N GLU A 15 -1.93 22.31 17.48
CA GLU A 15 -3.11 22.72 16.71
C GLU A 15 -4.41 22.14 17.30
N PHE A 16 -4.43 20.85 17.67
CA PHE A 16 -5.59 20.26 18.33
C PHE A 16 -5.89 20.92 19.68
N ARG A 17 -4.87 21.18 20.51
CA ARG A 17 -5.06 21.90 21.78
C ARG A 17 -5.60 23.30 21.56
N ARG A 18 -5.06 24.03 20.59
CA ARG A 18 -5.51 25.38 20.22
C ARG A 18 -6.96 25.35 19.75
N ALA A 19 -7.32 24.42 18.85
CA ALA A 19 -8.66 24.27 18.34
C ALA A 19 -9.67 23.96 19.45
N LEU A 20 -9.35 23.05 20.38
CA LEU A 20 -10.20 22.72 21.53
C LEU A 20 -10.38 23.92 22.47
N ALA A 21 -9.30 24.66 22.76
CA ALA A 21 -9.39 25.86 23.59
C ALA A 21 -10.28 26.93 22.95
N GLN A 22 -10.12 27.17 21.64
CA GLN A 22 -10.93 28.13 20.88
C GLN A 22 -12.40 27.69 20.74
N ALA A 23 -12.67 26.39 20.71
CA ALA A 23 -14.02 25.83 20.72
C ALA A 23 -14.70 25.87 22.11
N GLY A 24 -14.04 26.44 23.13
CA GLY A 24 -14.59 26.56 24.49
C GLY A 24 -14.33 25.34 25.38
N PHE A 25 -13.45 24.43 24.99
CA PHE A 25 -13.12 23.21 25.74
C PHE A 25 -11.65 23.16 26.23
N PRO A 26 -11.15 24.17 26.96
CA PRO A 26 -9.75 24.20 27.42
C PRO A 26 -9.40 23.09 28.43
N GLY A 27 -10.41 22.49 29.09
CA GLY A 27 -10.23 21.40 30.04
C GLY A 27 -10.10 20.00 29.41
N LEU A 28 -10.31 19.86 28.09
CA LEU A 28 -10.16 18.57 27.42
C LEU A 28 -8.68 18.22 27.25
N ARG A 29 -8.32 17.02 27.70
CA ARG A 29 -6.94 16.53 27.66
C ARG A 29 -6.60 15.97 26.28
N VAL A 30 -5.61 16.57 25.62
CA VAL A 30 -4.99 16.01 24.40
C VAL A 30 -3.83 15.11 24.80
N LEU A 31 -4.03 13.80 24.66
CA LEU A 31 -3.01 12.77 24.90
C LEU A 31 -2.27 12.45 23.60
N VAL A 32 -0.95 12.40 23.67
CA VAL A 32 -0.11 12.11 22.51
C VAL A 32 0.62 10.79 22.70
N ILE A 33 0.35 9.84 21.81
CA ILE A 33 1.21 8.66 21.65
C ILE A 33 2.54 9.16 21.08
N GLN A 34 3.54 9.32 21.95
CA GLN A 34 4.87 9.80 21.55
C GLN A 34 5.69 8.66 20.94
N GLN A 35 6.25 8.91 19.75
CA GLN A 35 7.10 7.95 19.04
C GLN A 35 8.38 7.62 19.82
N ARG A 36 8.88 8.57 20.64
CA ARG A 36 10.15 8.44 21.36
C ARG A 36 10.16 7.35 22.43
N ARG A 37 9.05 7.16 23.17
CA ARG A 37 8.98 6.22 24.31
C ARG A 37 8.56 4.79 23.94
N GLY A 38 8.03 4.56 22.74
CA GLY A 38 7.69 3.19 22.30
C GLY A 38 6.50 2.61 23.06
N LEU A 39 6.60 1.33 23.44
CA LEU A 39 5.52 0.56 24.09
C LEU A 39 5.41 0.82 25.60
N ASP A 40 6.45 1.37 26.23
CA ASP A 40 6.44 1.72 27.66
C ASP A 40 6.20 3.24 27.77
N GLN A 41 4.92 3.64 27.81
CA GLN A 41 4.52 5.03 28.06
C GLN A 41 4.34 5.34 29.55
N THR A 42 5.18 4.76 30.39
CA THR A 42 5.22 5.08 31.82
C THR A 42 6.06 6.34 32.06
N GLY A 43 5.44 7.41 32.55
CA GLY A 43 6.10 8.40 33.43
C GLY A 43 6.23 9.83 32.92
N GLY A 44 5.30 10.68 33.34
CA GLY A 44 5.38 12.14 33.40
C GLY A 44 4.08 12.64 34.02
N ASP A 45 4.16 13.47 35.07
CA ASP A 45 3.03 13.84 35.93
C ASP A 45 1.75 14.15 35.15
N GLY A 46 0.78 13.25 35.26
CA GLY A 46 -0.54 13.35 34.64
C GLY A 46 -0.78 12.46 33.42
N GLU A 47 0.22 11.94 32.71
CA GLU A 47 0.01 11.12 31.50
C GLU A 47 -0.47 9.69 31.83
N THR A 48 -1.69 9.34 31.42
CA THR A 48 -2.21 7.97 31.52
C THR A 48 -1.39 7.06 30.58
N ALA A 49 -0.55 6.20 31.14
CA ALA A 49 0.20 5.21 30.37
C ALA A 49 -0.77 4.26 29.66
N PHE A 50 -0.63 4.08 28.35
CA PHE A 50 -1.39 3.04 27.65
C PHE A 50 -0.89 1.66 28.09
N GLU A 51 -1.81 0.80 28.54
CA GLU A 51 -1.48 -0.55 28.92
C GLU A 51 -1.03 -1.39 27.71
N ARG A 52 -0.13 -2.37 27.94
CA ARG A 52 0.37 -3.26 26.87
C ARG A 52 -0.74 -3.96 26.07
N PRO A 53 -1.82 -4.48 26.69
CA PRO A 53 -2.93 -5.09 25.94
C PRO A 53 -3.59 -4.11 24.96
N PHE A 54 -3.72 -2.84 25.34
CA PHE A 54 -4.27 -1.80 24.47
C PHE A 54 -3.38 -1.56 23.26
N VAL A 55 -2.05 -1.46 23.45
CA VAL A 55 -1.12 -1.22 22.34
C VAL A 55 -1.08 -2.41 21.37
N VAL A 56 -1.12 -3.64 21.89
CA VAL A 56 -1.21 -4.84 21.04
C VAL A 56 -2.52 -4.87 20.26
N ALA A 57 -3.65 -4.51 20.88
CA ALA A 57 -4.92 -4.40 20.20
C ALA A 57 -4.90 -3.32 19.10
N LEU A 58 -4.28 -2.17 19.37
CA LEU A 58 -4.11 -1.08 18.40
C LEU A 58 -3.29 -1.52 17.19
N VAL A 59 -2.14 -2.17 17.41
CA VAL A 59 -1.30 -2.68 16.30
C VAL A 59 -2.07 -3.70 15.46
N ARG A 60 -2.83 -4.61 16.11
CA ARG A 60 -3.70 -5.56 15.38
C ARG A 60 -4.77 -4.83 14.58
N ALA A 61 -5.42 -3.82 15.15
CA ALA A 61 -6.45 -3.05 14.45
C ALA A 61 -5.88 -2.34 13.22
N LEU A 62 -4.67 -1.77 13.31
CA LEU A 62 -3.97 -1.18 12.18
C LEU A 62 -3.69 -2.20 11.07
N MET A 63 -3.12 -3.36 11.40
CA MET A 63 -2.86 -4.42 10.41
C MET A 63 -4.14 -4.89 9.70
N LEU A 64 -5.24 -5.05 10.44
CA LEU A 64 -6.52 -5.46 9.89
C LEU A 64 -7.15 -4.37 9.01
N GLY A 65 -7.04 -3.11 9.43
CA GLY A 65 -7.48 -1.95 8.67
C GLY A 65 -6.73 -1.81 7.35
N ASP A 66 -5.40 -1.92 7.39
CA ASP A 66 -4.54 -1.88 6.20
C ASP A 66 -4.98 -2.92 5.16
N LEU A 67 -5.16 -4.17 5.59
CA LEU A 67 -5.54 -5.27 4.71
C LEU A 67 -6.95 -5.09 4.11
N LEU A 68 -7.91 -4.60 4.88
CA LEU A 68 -9.26 -4.34 4.37
C LEU A 68 -9.29 -3.16 3.39
N ASN A 69 -8.56 -2.08 3.69
CA ASN A 69 -8.48 -0.92 2.82
C ASN A 69 -7.78 -1.27 1.50
N GLU A 70 -6.64 -1.99 1.55
CA GLU A 70 -5.95 -2.47 0.36
C GLU A 70 -6.85 -3.37 -0.50
N LEU A 71 -7.60 -4.29 0.12
CA LEU A 71 -8.57 -5.12 -0.59
C LEU A 71 -9.69 -4.29 -1.23
N GLY A 72 -10.20 -3.27 -0.54
CA GLY A 72 -11.23 -2.39 -1.09
C GLY A 72 -10.78 -1.73 -2.38
N HIS A 73 -9.63 -1.08 -2.36
CA HIS A 73 -9.11 -0.40 -3.56
C HIS A 73 -8.73 -1.37 -4.69
N ALA A 74 -8.31 -2.59 -4.37
CA ALA A 74 -7.97 -3.61 -5.38
C ALA A 74 -9.19 -4.31 -6.00
N LEU A 75 -10.36 -4.29 -5.36
CA LEU A 75 -11.56 -5.02 -5.79
C LEU A 75 -12.64 -4.09 -6.34
N ARG A 76 -12.89 -2.96 -5.67
CA ARG A 76 -13.97 -2.02 -6.00
C ARG A 76 -13.94 -1.51 -7.46
N PRO A 77 -12.79 -1.19 -8.09
CA PRO A 77 -12.76 -0.77 -9.50
C PRO A 77 -13.29 -1.81 -10.50
N TYR A 78 -13.37 -3.07 -10.07
CA TYR A 78 -13.78 -4.21 -10.87
C TYR A 78 -15.18 -4.72 -10.51
N GLU A 79 -15.88 -4.13 -9.54
CA GLU A 79 -17.19 -4.63 -9.13
C GLU A 79 -18.25 -4.52 -10.25
N VAL A 80 -19.04 -5.57 -10.43
CA VAL A 80 -20.12 -5.57 -11.42
C VAL A 80 -21.30 -4.73 -10.93
N ARG A 81 -21.68 -4.92 -9.66
CA ARG A 81 -22.69 -4.11 -8.98
C ARG A 81 -22.00 -3.01 -8.16
N PRO A 82 -22.18 -1.72 -8.48
CA PRO A 82 -21.64 -0.62 -7.69
C PRO A 82 -22.02 -0.75 -6.20
N GLY A 83 -21.04 -0.57 -5.31
CA GLY A 83 -21.21 -0.65 -3.86
C GLY A 83 -21.16 -2.06 -3.25
N ALA A 84 -21.10 -3.13 -4.06
CA ALA A 84 -21.09 -4.49 -3.54
C ALA A 84 -19.85 -4.83 -2.71
N VAL A 85 -18.68 -4.29 -3.10
CA VAL A 85 -17.44 -4.44 -2.31
C VAL A 85 -17.54 -3.64 -1.00
N ASP A 86 -18.07 -2.43 -1.05
CA ASP A 86 -18.22 -1.58 0.15
C ASP A 86 -19.18 -2.21 1.17
N GLU A 87 -20.31 -2.77 0.73
CA GLU A 87 -21.21 -3.55 1.59
C GLU A 87 -20.51 -4.72 2.29
N ALA A 88 -19.73 -5.50 1.52
CA ALA A 88 -18.99 -6.65 2.05
C ALA A 88 -17.90 -6.23 3.04
N LEU A 89 -17.23 -5.11 2.78
CA LEU A 89 -16.22 -4.55 3.68
C LEU A 89 -16.84 -3.99 4.96
N GLU A 90 -17.98 -3.29 4.89
CA GLU A 90 -18.67 -2.79 6.08
C GLU A 90 -19.22 -3.90 6.98
N GLU A 91 -19.71 -5.00 6.40
CA GLU A 91 -19.98 -6.23 7.16
C GLU A 91 -18.71 -6.77 7.84
N GLY A 92 -17.60 -6.84 7.11
CA GLY A 92 -16.33 -7.33 7.62
C GLY A 92 -15.73 -6.45 8.73
N ARG A 93 -15.80 -5.12 8.59
CA ARG A 93 -15.41 -4.15 9.62
C ARG A 93 -16.21 -4.35 10.89
N ARG A 94 -17.53 -4.55 10.78
CA ARG A 94 -18.38 -4.86 11.94
C ARG A 94 -17.99 -6.17 12.62
N TRP A 95 -17.72 -7.24 11.88
CA TRP A 95 -17.28 -8.50 12.49
C TRP A 95 -15.93 -8.36 13.21
N LEU A 96 -14.97 -7.65 12.59
CA LEU A 96 -13.66 -7.41 13.22
C LEU A 96 -13.74 -6.47 14.41
N TYR A 97 -14.66 -5.49 14.41
CA TYR A 97 -14.92 -4.63 15.55
C TYR A 97 -15.29 -5.45 16.79
N TRP A 98 -16.27 -6.36 16.67
CA TRP A 98 -16.67 -7.23 17.78
C TRP A 98 -15.53 -8.15 18.21
N ALA A 99 -14.83 -8.75 17.25
CA ALA A 99 -13.68 -9.62 17.56
C ALA A 99 -12.57 -8.87 18.32
N LEU A 100 -12.25 -7.63 17.94
CA LEU A 100 -11.24 -6.81 18.63
C LEU A 100 -11.72 -6.37 20.01
N ARG A 101 -12.99 -5.98 20.13
CA ARG A 101 -13.62 -5.58 21.41
C ARG A 101 -13.62 -6.74 22.41
N ASP A 102 -14.02 -7.92 21.96
CA ASP A 102 -14.17 -9.12 22.79
C ASP A 102 -12.87 -9.94 22.89
N ARG A 103 -11.78 -9.43 22.30
CA ARG A 103 -10.42 -10.01 22.30
C ARG A 103 -10.35 -11.41 21.69
N GLU A 104 -11.21 -11.69 20.72
CA GLU A 104 -11.24 -12.93 19.95
C GLU A 104 -10.10 -12.99 18.93
N ASN A 105 -9.87 -14.19 18.38
CA ASN A 105 -8.91 -14.38 17.30
C ASN A 105 -9.47 -13.80 15.99
N ALA A 106 -8.72 -12.88 15.35
CA ALA A 106 -9.11 -12.27 14.09
C ALA A 106 -9.06 -13.24 12.90
N VAL A 107 -8.28 -14.33 12.95
CA VAL A 107 -8.06 -15.22 11.79
C VAL A 107 -9.36 -15.91 11.31
N PRO A 108 -10.17 -16.56 12.16
CA PRO A 108 -11.47 -17.09 11.75
C PRO A 108 -12.41 -16.04 11.17
N VAL A 109 -12.38 -14.82 11.73
CA VAL A 109 -13.21 -13.70 11.28
C VAL A 109 -12.76 -13.22 9.90
N LEU A 110 -11.45 -13.09 9.66
CA LEU A 110 -10.91 -12.79 8.34
C LEU A 110 -11.28 -13.84 7.30
N ARG A 111 -11.29 -15.14 7.66
CA ARG A 111 -11.77 -16.19 6.76
C ARG A 111 -13.26 -16.05 6.44
N ARG A 112 -14.07 -15.53 7.38
CA ARG A 112 -15.48 -15.19 7.14
C ARG A 112 -15.60 -14.00 6.20
N VAL A 113 -14.81 -12.94 6.40
CA VAL A 113 -14.71 -11.79 5.49
C VAL A 113 -14.34 -12.24 4.08
N ARG A 114 -13.33 -13.09 3.96
CA ARG A 114 -12.92 -13.69 2.68
C ARG A 114 -14.09 -14.34 1.95
N ARG A 115 -14.84 -15.23 2.62
CA ARG A 115 -16.00 -15.91 2.00
C ARG A 115 -17.07 -14.92 1.54
N ARG A 116 -17.29 -13.84 2.30
CA ARG A 116 -18.25 -12.79 1.95
C ARG A 116 -17.79 -11.97 0.73
N LEU A 117 -16.50 -11.67 0.63
CA LEU A 117 -15.90 -11.01 -0.53
C LEU A 117 -15.91 -11.92 -1.76
N ASP A 118 -15.69 -13.23 -1.60
CA ASP A 118 -15.70 -14.20 -2.71
C ASP A 118 -17.09 -14.35 -3.36
N GLN A 119 -18.16 -13.87 -2.72
CA GLN A 119 -19.52 -13.79 -3.28
C GLN A 119 -19.73 -12.55 -4.16
N VAL A 120 -18.81 -11.58 -4.14
CA VAL A 120 -18.90 -10.37 -4.96
C VAL A 120 -18.44 -10.69 -6.37
N GLU A 121 -19.29 -10.35 -7.34
CA GLU A 121 -18.99 -10.53 -8.76
C GLU A 121 -18.09 -9.40 -9.26
N LEU A 122 -16.97 -9.78 -9.88
CA LEU A 122 -15.95 -8.86 -10.38
C LEU A 122 -15.68 -9.09 -11.87
N ASP A 123 -15.46 -8.01 -12.61
CA ASP A 123 -15.12 -7.99 -14.03
C ASP A 123 -13.70 -7.43 -14.24
N TYR A 124 -12.72 -8.35 -14.27
CA TYR A 124 -11.32 -8.03 -14.50
C TYR A 124 -10.96 -7.75 -15.98
N LEU A 125 -11.93 -7.79 -16.90
CA LEU A 125 -11.72 -7.39 -18.29
C LEU A 125 -11.77 -5.87 -18.47
N ARG A 126 -12.24 -5.13 -17.46
CA ARG A 126 -12.18 -3.68 -17.41
C ARG A 126 -10.72 -3.27 -17.26
N VAL A 127 -10.13 -2.68 -18.29
CA VAL A 127 -8.75 -2.20 -18.21
C VAL A 127 -8.73 -0.89 -17.42
N LYS A 128 -8.06 -0.90 -16.27
CA LYS A 128 -7.94 0.22 -15.34
C LYS A 128 -6.45 0.49 -15.09
N PRO A 129 -5.96 1.73 -15.21
CA PRO A 129 -4.60 2.06 -14.81
C PRO A 129 -4.46 1.91 -13.28
N LYS A 130 -3.33 1.38 -12.85
CA LYS A 130 -2.94 1.38 -11.44
C LYS A 130 -2.23 2.66 -11.06
N VAL A 131 -2.74 3.35 -10.05
CA VAL A 131 -2.18 4.60 -9.52
C VAL A 131 -1.76 4.39 -8.08
N LYS A 132 -0.48 4.56 -7.78
CA LYS A 132 0.04 4.53 -6.41
C LYS A 132 -0.06 5.93 -5.79
N ILE A 133 -0.73 6.03 -4.65
CA ILE A 133 -0.67 7.23 -3.81
C ILE A 133 0.49 7.05 -2.84
N THR A 134 1.37 8.05 -2.78
CA THR A 134 2.49 8.18 -1.85
C THR A 134 2.54 9.63 -1.35
N GLY A 135 3.42 9.94 -0.40
CA GLY A 135 3.70 11.31 0.03
C GLY A 135 3.79 11.43 1.53
N GLU A 136 3.20 12.47 2.11
CA GLU A 136 3.19 12.66 3.55
C GLU A 136 2.34 11.59 4.25
N PHE A 137 2.79 11.12 5.41
CA PHE A 137 2.20 10.02 6.17
C PHE A 137 0.67 10.12 6.33
N TRP A 138 0.16 11.26 6.78
CA TRP A 138 -1.27 11.43 7.00
C TRP A 138 -2.02 11.69 5.69
N ALA A 139 -1.50 12.55 4.81
CA ALA A 139 -2.14 12.88 3.53
C ALA A 139 -2.29 11.65 2.61
N GLN A 140 -1.31 10.73 2.60
CA GLN A 140 -1.37 9.51 1.77
C GLN A 140 -2.30 8.44 2.35
N THR A 141 -2.62 8.49 3.66
CA THR A 141 -3.45 7.47 4.35
C THR A 141 -4.89 7.92 4.59
N THR A 142 -5.15 9.23 4.61
CA THR A 142 -6.49 9.77 4.82
C THR A 142 -7.35 9.66 3.56
N GLU A 143 -8.60 9.22 3.72
CA GLU A 143 -9.62 9.18 2.67
C GLU A 143 -10.54 10.42 2.67
N GLY A 144 -10.29 11.37 3.58
CA GLY A 144 -11.13 12.56 3.80
C GLY A 144 -10.66 13.85 3.11
N ASP A 145 -11.09 14.99 3.64
CA ASP A 145 -10.78 16.34 3.12
C ASP A 145 -9.29 16.63 3.03
N GLY A 146 -8.49 16.06 3.94
CA GLY A 146 -7.04 16.25 3.98
C GLY A 146 -6.30 15.81 2.71
N SER A 147 -6.90 14.90 1.95
CA SER A 147 -6.43 14.41 0.65
C SER A 147 -7.35 14.80 -0.50
N TYR A 148 -8.35 15.67 -0.29
CA TYR A 148 -9.42 15.97 -1.25
C TYR A 148 -10.12 14.72 -1.78
N HIS A 149 -10.35 13.72 -0.92
CA HIS A 149 -10.94 12.42 -1.29
C HIS A 149 -10.25 11.74 -2.49
N LEU A 150 -8.95 11.98 -2.68
CA LEU A 150 -8.23 11.64 -3.91
C LEU A 150 -8.39 10.17 -4.33
N ALA A 151 -8.34 9.24 -3.39
CA ALA A 151 -8.48 7.81 -3.69
C ALA A 151 -9.86 7.50 -4.32
N ARG A 152 -10.94 8.03 -3.76
CA ARG A 152 -12.31 7.83 -4.28
C ARG A 152 -12.51 8.53 -5.62
N TRP A 153 -11.96 9.74 -5.77
CA TRP A 153 -12.01 10.46 -7.03
C TRP A 153 -11.24 9.73 -8.15
N LEU A 154 -10.05 9.20 -7.86
CA LEU A 154 -9.30 8.38 -8.82
C LEU A 154 -10.05 7.11 -9.25
N GLU A 155 -10.78 6.47 -8.33
CA GLU A 155 -11.65 5.33 -8.66
C GLU A 155 -12.81 5.72 -9.57
N GLN A 156 -13.42 6.89 -9.35
CA GLN A 156 -14.46 7.45 -10.22
C GLN A 156 -13.90 7.76 -11.62
N GLU A 157 -12.66 8.25 -11.69
CA GLU A 157 -11.88 8.39 -12.93
C GLU A 157 -11.44 7.04 -13.52
N GLY A 158 -11.85 5.91 -12.93
CA GLY A 158 -11.61 4.59 -13.46
C GLY A 158 -10.17 4.12 -13.28
N ALA A 159 -9.48 4.53 -12.23
CA ALA A 159 -8.22 3.94 -11.80
C ALA A 159 -8.42 2.84 -10.74
N GLU A 160 -7.47 1.92 -10.66
CA GLU A 160 -7.24 1.09 -9.48
C GLU A 160 -6.21 1.79 -8.60
N VAL A 161 -6.58 2.10 -7.35
CA VAL A 161 -5.71 2.86 -6.45
C VAL A 161 -4.90 1.91 -5.58
N LEU A 162 -3.61 2.18 -5.43
CA LEU A 162 -2.76 1.53 -4.45
C LEU A 162 -2.47 2.55 -3.34
N VAL A 163 -3.04 2.31 -2.16
CA VAL A 163 -2.75 3.09 -0.96
C VAL A 163 -1.52 2.54 -0.23
N GLU A 164 -0.92 3.34 0.65
CA GLU A 164 0.18 2.88 1.50
C GLU A 164 -0.38 2.34 2.82
N PRO A 165 -0.03 1.09 3.21
CA PRO A 165 -0.42 0.58 4.51
C PRO A 165 0.36 1.28 5.63
N VAL A 166 -0.31 1.53 6.75
CA VAL A 166 0.32 2.07 7.97
C VAL A 166 1.41 1.11 8.48
N GLY A 167 1.28 -0.19 8.18
CA GLY A 167 2.29 -1.20 8.47
C GLY A 167 3.69 -0.88 7.92
N THR A 168 3.81 -0.28 6.73
CA THR A 168 5.12 0.14 6.20
C THR A 168 5.75 1.22 7.07
N TRP A 169 4.94 2.12 7.63
CA TRP A 169 5.43 3.14 8.56
C TRP A 169 5.87 2.51 9.89
N VAL A 170 5.16 1.50 10.40
CA VAL A 170 5.60 0.75 11.59
C VAL A 170 6.95 0.06 11.35
N GLU A 171 7.11 -0.57 10.19
CA GLU A 171 8.39 -1.14 9.75
C GLU A 171 9.49 -0.08 9.69
N TYR A 172 9.19 1.11 9.16
CA TYR A 172 10.13 2.24 9.13
C TYR A 172 10.56 2.69 10.54
N LEU A 173 9.62 2.76 11.50
CA LEU A 173 9.94 3.09 12.88
C LEU A 173 10.84 2.04 13.54
N LEU A 174 10.58 0.76 13.29
CA LEU A 174 11.41 -0.35 13.78
C LEU A 174 12.81 -0.28 13.17
N TRP A 175 12.90 -0.07 11.86
CA TRP A 175 14.15 0.07 11.13
C TRP A 175 15.01 1.23 11.66
N ASN A 176 14.41 2.41 11.87
CA ASN A 176 15.12 3.56 12.45
C ASN A 176 15.66 3.25 13.85
N ARG A 177 14.88 2.58 14.70
CA ARG A 177 15.34 2.18 16.04
C ARG A 177 16.47 1.18 15.98
N LEU A 178 16.36 0.16 15.12
CA LEU A 178 17.41 -0.83 14.89
C LEU A 178 18.70 -0.17 14.43
N ARG A 179 18.61 0.74 13.45
CA ARG A 179 19.76 1.48 12.94
C ARG A 179 20.43 2.33 14.02
N ARG A 180 19.64 3.07 14.82
CA ARG A 180 20.20 3.86 15.94
C ARG A 180 20.81 3.00 17.03
N ALA A 181 20.26 1.82 17.30
CA ALA A 181 20.86 0.87 18.24
C ALA A 181 22.21 0.36 17.71
N ARG A 182 22.29 0.07 16.40
CA ARG A 182 23.52 -0.35 15.72
C ARG A 182 24.58 0.75 15.69
N ASP A 183 24.20 1.97 15.30
CA ASP A 183 25.13 3.12 15.23
C ASP A 183 25.73 3.45 16.61
N ARG A 184 25.06 3.08 17.71
CA ARG A 184 25.55 3.26 19.08
C ARG A 184 26.42 2.12 19.61
N LEU A 185 26.51 0.98 18.89
CA LEU A 185 27.41 -0.11 19.28
C LEU A 185 28.85 0.38 19.26
N GLY A 186 29.54 0.24 20.39
CA GLY A 186 30.95 0.63 20.51
C GLY A 186 31.23 2.12 20.69
N LEU A 187 30.21 2.99 20.72
CA LEU A 187 30.37 4.43 20.98
C LEU A 187 30.36 4.78 22.49
N ARG A 188 30.04 3.84 23.38
CA ARG A 188 30.16 4.05 24.83
C ARG A 188 31.56 3.62 25.28
N GLU A 189 32.20 4.47 26.09
CA GLU A 189 33.44 4.10 26.79
C GLU A 189 33.18 2.83 27.62
N GLY A 190 33.92 1.74 27.33
CA GLY A 190 33.78 0.46 28.03
C GLY A 190 33.40 -0.77 27.18
N GLY A 191 33.25 -0.65 25.85
CA GLY A 191 33.03 -1.78 24.93
C GLY A 191 31.62 -1.83 24.31
N PRO A 192 31.30 -2.85 23.48
CA PRO A 192 29.96 -2.97 22.92
C PRO A 192 28.94 -3.15 24.04
N ASP A 193 28.10 -2.14 24.22
CA ASP A 193 27.07 -2.11 25.26
C ASP A 193 26.15 -3.33 25.13
N ALA A 194 26.25 -4.29 26.06
CA ALA A 194 25.40 -5.49 26.06
C ALA A 194 23.91 -5.12 26.05
N TYR A 195 23.56 -3.92 26.52
CA TYR A 195 22.21 -3.36 26.41
C TYR A 195 21.81 -3.07 24.96
N SER A 196 22.65 -2.43 24.14
CA SER A 196 22.32 -2.10 22.75
C SER A 196 22.20 -3.36 21.89
N ALA A 197 23.07 -4.36 22.12
CA ALA A 197 22.98 -5.66 21.46
C ALA A 197 21.69 -6.42 21.83
N ARG A 198 21.31 -6.43 23.12
CA ARG A 198 20.03 -7.02 23.57
C ARG A 198 18.82 -6.27 23.01
N LEU A 199 18.89 -4.94 22.93
CA LEU A 199 17.83 -4.12 22.35
C LEU A 199 17.67 -4.40 20.86
N GLU A 200 18.76 -4.50 20.11
CA GLU A 200 18.73 -4.87 18.70
C GLU A 200 18.06 -6.24 18.50
N MET A 201 18.48 -7.25 19.27
CA MET A 201 17.90 -8.60 19.20
C MET A 201 16.38 -8.57 19.47
N ARG A 202 15.93 -7.84 20.49
CA ARG A 202 14.50 -7.69 20.81
C ARG A 202 13.72 -6.99 19.71
N LEU A 203 14.28 -5.94 19.12
CA LEU A 203 13.66 -5.21 18.02
C LEU A 203 13.55 -6.06 16.76
N ARG A 204 14.59 -6.83 16.42
CA ARG A 204 14.55 -7.79 15.29
C ARG A 204 13.50 -8.87 15.52
N LEU A 205 13.41 -9.43 16.73
CA LEU A 205 12.36 -10.39 17.08
C LEU A 205 10.97 -9.75 16.93
N GLY A 206 10.80 -8.51 17.39
CA GLY A 206 9.56 -7.75 17.24
C GLY A 206 9.17 -7.55 15.77
N GLN A 207 10.12 -7.21 14.91
CA GLN A 207 9.93 -7.07 13.46
C GLN A 207 9.48 -8.41 12.83
N VAL A 208 10.16 -9.51 13.13
CA VAL A 208 9.79 -10.85 12.62
C VAL A 208 8.39 -11.24 13.10
N LEU A 209 8.02 -10.97 14.35
CA LEU A 209 6.68 -11.24 14.86
C LEU A 209 5.62 -10.37 14.18
N PHE A 210 5.93 -9.11 13.93
CA PHE A 210 5.06 -8.16 13.22
C PHE A 210 4.78 -8.64 11.79
N ASP A 211 5.84 -8.94 11.02
CA ASP A 211 5.74 -9.46 9.66
C ASP A 211 5.00 -10.81 9.61
N SER A 212 5.30 -11.70 10.56
CA SER A 212 4.65 -13.01 10.65
C SER A 212 3.15 -12.88 10.92
N ALA A 213 2.76 -11.97 11.82
CA ALA A 213 1.35 -11.70 12.11
C ALA A 213 0.64 -11.07 10.90
N TYR A 214 1.25 -10.07 10.25
CA TYR A 214 0.71 -9.46 9.04
C TYR A 214 0.50 -10.51 7.94
N ASN A 215 1.50 -11.37 7.70
CA ASN A 215 1.42 -12.43 6.71
C ASN A 215 0.42 -13.53 7.07
N ALA A 216 0.21 -13.83 8.35
CA ALA A 216 -0.84 -14.76 8.79
C ALA A 216 -2.24 -14.21 8.49
N TYR A 217 -2.48 -12.91 8.69
CA TYR A 217 -3.72 -12.25 8.32
C TYR A 217 -3.92 -12.18 6.80
N ARG A 218 -2.85 -11.90 6.04
CA ARG A 218 -2.87 -12.02 4.56
C ARG A 218 -3.25 -13.42 4.09
N ALA A 219 -2.70 -14.45 4.74
CA ALA A 219 -3.01 -15.85 4.43
C ALA A 219 -4.50 -16.16 4.66
N ALA A 220 -5.06 -15.65 5.76
CA ALA A 220 -6.49 -15.80 6.08
C ALA A 220 -7.40 -15.18 5.00
N LEU A 221 -6.94 -14.10 4.37
CA LEU A 221 -7.60 -13.40 3.26
C LEU A 221 -7.23 -13.93 1.86
N GLY A 222 -6.51 -15.05 1.76
CA GLY A 222 -6.22 -15.70 0.47
C GLY A 222 -5.01 -15.17 -0.29
N PHE A 223 -4.15 -14.36 0.34
CA PHE A 223 -2.95 -13.77 -0.27
C PHE A 223 -3.20 -12.86 -1.48
N ARG A 224 -4.41 -12.29 -1.59
CA ARG A 224 -4.71 -11.29 -2.62
C ARG A 224 -3.82 -10.05 -2.47
N THR A 225 -3.67 -9.54 -1.25
CA THR A 225 -2.81 -8.40 -0.89
C THR A 225 -1.32 -8.72 -0.96
N GLU A 226 -0.50 -7.69 -1.10
CA GLU A 226 0.96 -7.81 -1.16
C GLU A 226 1.59 -7.88 0.25
N PRO A 227 2.76 -8.52 0.41
CA PRO A 227 3.51 -8.34 1.65
C PRO A 227 3.94 -6.87 1.79
N LEU A 228 4.18 -6.43 3.02
CA LEU A 228 4.76 -5.11 3.26
C LEU A 228 6.11 -4.99 2.54
N ALA A 229 6.40 -3.78 2.06
CA ALA A 229 7.68 -3.50 1.43
C ALA A 229 8.80 -3.48 2.48
N SER A 230 9.87 -4.24 2.25
CA SER A 230 11.05 -4.19 3.11
C SER A 230 11.69 -2.80 3.06
N ILE A 231 11.81 -2.16 4.23
CA ILE A 231 12.45 -0.85 4.37
C ILE A 231 13.91 -0.89 3.95
N GLU A 232 14.60 -2.02 4.15
CA GLU A 232 15.99 -2.17 3.70
C GLU A 232 16.07 -2.14 2.18
N THR A 233 15.13 -2.78 1.48
CA THR A 233 15.06 -2.69 0.01
C THR A 233 14.72 -1.28 -0.46
N LEU A 234 13.78 -0.61 0.21
CA LEU A 234 13.44 0.78 -0.10
C LEU A 234 14.64 1.72 0.11
N ALA A 235 15.36 1.57 1.23
CA ALA A 235 16.56 2.34 1.52
C ALA A 235 17.64 2.13 0.44
N ARG A 236 17.89 0.88 0.00
CA ARG A 236 18.82 0.58 -1.10
C ARG A 236 18.44 1.29 -2.41
N TYR A 237 17.14 1.38 -2.72
CA TYR A 237 16.69 2.06 -3.94
C TYR A 237 16.81 3.58 -3.86
N ALA A 238 16.62 4.18 -2.70
CA ALA A 238 16.77 5.63 -2.51
C ALA A 238 18.23 6.08 -2.34
N ASP A 239 19.16 5.22 -1.92
CA ASP A 239 20.51 5.62 -1.49
C ASP A 239 21.30 6.42 -2.55
N ALA A 240 21.10 6.11 -3.83
CA ALA A 240 21.74 6.82 -4.95
C ALA A 240 21.16 8.24 -5.19
N TYR A 241 20.00 8.55 -4.62
CA TYR A 241 19.22 9.76 -4.89
C TYR A 241 19.07 10.65 -3.66
N TYR A 242 18.92 10.03 -2.49
CA TYR A 242 18.61 10.71 -1.24
C TYR A 242 19.32 10.03 -0.08
N ASN A 243 19.99 10.81 0.76
CA ASN A 243 20.71 10.26 1.90
C ASN A 243 19.71 9.70 2.94
N THR A 244 19.73 8.38 3.11
CA THR A 244 18.84 7.66 4.04
C THR A 244 19.04 8.03 5.51
N ARG A 245 20.11 8.76 5.87
CA ARG A 245 20.36 9.30 7.23
C ARG A 245 19.66 10.62 7.50
N ILE A 246 19.11 11.28 6.49
CA ILE A 246 18.31 12.49 6.71
C ILE A 246 16.96 12.05 7.31
N GLU A 247 16.82 12.29 8.60
CA GLU A 247 15.62 11.98 9.37
C GLU A 247 14.65 13.18 9.40
N GLY A 248 13.43 12.95 9.88
CA GLY A 248 12.43 14.01 10.08
C GLY A 248 11.24 13.94 9.13
N GLY A 249 10.91 12.76 8.60
CA GLY A 249 9.76 12.50 7.73
C GLY A 249 9.96 11.23 6.92
N GLU A 250 9.12 11.01 5.92
CA GLU A 250 9.21 9.87 4.99
C GLU A 250 9.97 10.21 3.69
N ALA A 251 10.78 11.28 3.66
CA ALA A 251 11.35 11.83 2.42
C ALA A 251 12.06 10.79 1.53
N PHE A 252 13.02 10.01 2.06
CA PHE A 252 13.68 8.97 1.28
C PHE A 252 12.72 7.83 0.92
N MET A 253 11.69 7.57 1.74
CA MET A 253 10.70 6.53 1.45
C MET A 253 9.82 6.94 0.27
N GLU A 254 9.47 8.21 0.12
CA GLU A 254 8.73 8.70 -1.05
C GLU A 254 9.53 8.44 -2.34
N VAL A 255 10.82 8.77 -2.35
CA VAL A 255 11.73 8.48 -3.47
C VAL A 255 11.81 6.97 -3.72
N ALA A 256 12.03 6.18 -2.67
CA ALA A 256 12.14 4.73 -2.75
C ALA A 256 10.86 4.06 -3.26
N LYS A 257 9.69 4.48 -2.77
CA LYS A 257 8.37 3.94 -3.14
C LYS A 257 8.07 4.22 -4.61
N THR A 258 8.44 5.39 -5.11
CA THR A 258 8.33 5.72 -6.54
C THR A 258 9.18 4.76 -7.39
N ILE A 259 10.47 4.60 -7.05
CA ILE A 259 11.38 3.68 -7.76
C ILE A 259 10.90 2.23 -7.65
N PHE A 260 10.48 1.82 -6.46
CA PHE A 260 9.95 0.49 -6.20
C PHE A 260 8.72 0.19 -7.05
N SER A 261 7.84 1.18 -7.23
CA SER A 261 6.62 1.02 -8.02
C SER A 261 6.90 0.70 -9.49
N VAL A 262 7.95 1.29 -10.06
CA VAL A 262 8.38 1.03 -11.44
C VAL A 262 9.14 -0.30 -11.53
N ARG A 263 10.20 -0.47 -10.71
CA ARG A 263 11.07 -1.67 -10.76
C ARG A 263 10.31 -2.97 -10.50
N ARG A 264 9.27 -2.93 -9.66
CA ARG A 264 8.45 -4.10 -9.33
C ARG A 264 7.11 -4.14 -10.08
N ARG A 265 6.92 -3.29 -11.11
CA ARG A 265 5.69 -3.21 -11.93
C ARG A 265 4.42 -3.15 -11.06
N LYS A 266 4.40 -2.23 -10.10
CA LYS A 266 3.27 -2.07 -9.15
C LYS A 266 2.22 -1.10 -9.66
N ALA A 267 2.66 0.02 -10.24
CA ALA A 267 1.76 1.08 -10.70
C ALA A 267 2.23 1.64 -12.04
N HIS A 268 1.26 2.12 -12.83
CA HIS A 268 1.54 2.83 -14.09
C HIS A 268 1.85 4.30 -13.80
N MET A 269 1.33 4.81 -12.69
CA MET A 269 1.47 6.20 -12.27
C MET A 269 1.64 6.27 -10.75
N VAL A 270 2.44 7.22 -10.30
CA VAL A 270 2.66 7.54 -8.88
C VAL A 270 2.23 8.99 -8.63
N VAL A 271 1.32 9.19 -7.68
CA VAL A 271 0.88 10.49 -7.19
C VAL A 271 1.47 10.71 -5.81
N SER A 272 2.31 11.73 -5.66
CA SER A 272 2.78 12.23 -4.38
C SER A 272 1.83 13.30 -3.86
N ILE A 273 1.22 13.06 -2.69
CA ILE A 273 0.30 13.99 -2.02
C ILE A 273 0.89 14.45 -0.69
N LYS A 274 0.90 15.76 -0.47
CA LYS A 274 1.48 16.36 0.73
C LYS A 274 0.76 17.66 1.09
N PRO A 275 0.68 18.03 2.37
CA PRO A 275 0.17 19.34 2.73
C PRO A 275 1.18 20.43 2.36
N PHE A 276 0.67 21.66 2.15
CA PHE A 276 1.50 22.84 1.93
C PHE A 276 2.56 22.99 3.02
N GLY A 277 3.80 23.27 2.59
CA GLY A 277 4.94 23.44 3.50
C GLY A 277 5.48 22.15 4.12
N CYS A 278 5.12 20.96 3.60
CA CYS A 278 5.74 19.70 4.02
C CYS A 278 7.21 19.63 3.58
N LEU A 279 8.12 20.12 4.42
CA LEU A 279 9.55 20.23 4.08
C LEU A 279 10.20 18.89 3.67
N PRO A 280 9.95 17.74 4.33
CA PRO A 280 10.53 16.47 3.90
C PRO A 280 10.07 16.06 2.50
N SER A 281 8.77 16.19 2.20
CA SER A 281 8.19 15.83 0.91
C SER A 281 8.56 16.83 -0.21
N THR A 282 8.83 18.09 0.13
CA THR A 282 9.37 19.06 -0.84
C THR A 282 10.83 18.75 -1.22
N GLN A 283 11.62 18.25 -0.27
CA GLN A 283 12.99 17.79 -0.57
C GLN A 283 12.99 16.53 -1.44
N SER A 284 12.11 15.56 -1.18
CA SER A 284 11.99 14.35 -2.00
C SER A 284 11.57 14.70 -3.44
N ASP A 285 10.60 15.59 -3.63
CA ASP A 285 10.16 16.01 -4.97
C ASP A 285 11.25 16.67 -5.81
N GLY A 286 12.12 17.48 -5.19
CA GLY A 286 13.29 18.04 -5.88
C GLY A 286 14.20 16.97 -6.46
N VAL A 287 14.27 15.81 -5.80
CA VAL A 287 15.07 14.65 -6.26
C VAL A 287 14.34 13.84 -7.34
N GLN A 288 12.99 13.87 -7.37
CA GLN A 288 12.20 13.09 -8.34
C GLN A 288 12.50 13.48 -9.80
N VAL A 289 12.96 14.71 -10.07
CA VAL A 289 13.40 15.10 -11.43
C VAL A 289 14.51 14.19 -11.95
N LYS A 290 15.49 13.85 -11.09
CA LYS A 290 16.55 12.90 -11.46
C LYS A 290 16.01 11.47 -11.59
N VAL A 291 15.12 11.07 -10.69
CA VAL A 291 14.49 9.73 -10.73
C VAL A 291 13.73 9.52 -12.03
N MET A 292 12.95 10.51 -12.47
CA MET A 292 12.23 10.49 -13.75
C MET A 292 13.18 10.46 -14.94
N GLY A 293 14.32 11.15 -14.87
CA GLY A 293 15.36 11.07 -15.89
C GLY A 293 16.01 9.68 -16.00
N ASP A 294 16.24 9.01 -14.87
CA ASP A 294 16.82 7.67 -14.83
C ASP A 294 15.78 6.55 -15.11
N HIS A 295 14.48 6.87 -15.01
CA HIS A 295 13.35 5.96 -15.22
C HIS A 295 12.31 6.59 -16.16
N PRO A 296 12.52 6.58 -17.49
CA PRO A 296 11.67 7.30 -18.44
C PRO A 296 10.23 6.78 -18.53
N ASP A 297 9.98 5.51 -18.16
CA ASP A 297 8.64 4.92 -18.10
C ASP A 297 7.84 5.35 -16.85
N LEU A 298 8.46 6.11 -15.93
CA LEU A 298 7.84 6.57 -14.69
C LEU A 298 6.91 7.77 -14.96
N LEU A 299 5.62 7.57 -14.75
CA LEU A 299 4.66 8.66 -14.66
C LEU A 299 4.53 9.12 -13.20
N PHE A 300 5.10 10.27 -12.89
CA PHE A 300 5.09 10.85 -11.54
C PHE A 300 4.44 12.23 -11.53
N VAL A 301 3.60 12.49 -10.53
CA VAL A 301 3.05 13.81 -10.26
C VAL A 301 3.12 14.11 -8.77
N SER A 302 3.52 15.33 -8.41
CA SER A 302 3.45 15.83 -7.05
C SER A 302 2.42 16.96 -6.92
N VAL A 303 1.57 16.88 -5.90
CA VAL A 303 0.48 17.83 -5.63
C VAL A 303 0.46 18.23 -4.16
N GLU A 304 0.08 19.48 -3.90
CA GLU A 304 0.02 20.03 -2.54
C GLU A 304 -1.43 20.27 -2.10
N THR A 305 -1.89 19.54 -1.09
CA THR A 305 -3.17 19.84 -0.45
C THR A 305 -3.04 21.03 0.47
N THR A 306 -4.12 21.79 0.67
CA THR A 306 -4.15 23.06 1.43
C THR A 306 -3.30 24.21 0.88
N GLY A 307 -2.47 23.96 -0.14
CA GLY A 307 -1.76 24.98 -0.93
C GLY A 307 -2.43 25.20 -2.29
N ASP A 308 -2.63 24.12 -3.04
CA ASP A 308 -3.39 24.14 -4.30
C ASP A 308 -4.89 23.93 -4.04
N GLY A 309 -5.73 24.58 -4.86
CA GLY A 309 -7.16 24.29 -4.90
C GLY A 309 -7.44 22.89 -5.43
N GLU A 310 -8.48 22.22 -4.91
CA GLU A 310 -8.85 20.85 -5.27
C GLU A 310 -8.95 20.64 -6.79
N VAL A 311 -9.60 21.57 -7.50
CA VAL A 311 -9.77 21.52 -8.97
C VAL A 311 -8.41 21.55 -9.70
N HIS A 312 -7.45 22.33 -9.21
CA HIS A 312 -6.11 22.39 -9.81
C HIS A 312 -5.33 21.10 -9.57
N VAL A 313 -5.44 20.53 -8.36
CA VAL A 313 -4.85 19.22 -8.03
C VAL A 313 -5.40 18.13 -8.95
N GLN A 314 -6.72 18.04 -9.07
CA GLN A 314 -7.41 17.05 -9.91
C GLN A 314 -7.04 17.20 -11.38
N SER A 315 -7.01 18.44 -11.91
CA SER A 315 -6.65 18.71 -13.30
C SER A 315 -5.23 18.25 -13.65
N ARG A 316 -4.24 18.54 -12.78
CA ARG A 316 -2.85 18.09 -12.97
C ARG A 316 -2.73 16.57 -12.97
N ILE A 317 -3.47 15.90 -12.09
CA ILE A 317 -3.49 14.44 -12.03
C ILE A 317 -4.17 13.83 -13.26
N GLN A 318 -5.28 14.40 -13.73
CA GLN A 318 -6.00 13.91 -14.93
C GLN A 318 -5.14 13.89 -16.19
N MET A 319 -4.28 14.90 -16.37
CA MET A 319 -3.36 14.97 -17.52
C MET A 319 -2.48 13.71 -17.59
N ILE A 320 -1.82 13.36 -16.49
CA ILE A 320 -0.89 12.22 -16.43
C ILE A 320 -1.65 10.89 -16.32
N LEU A 321 -2.82 10.90 -15.69
CA LEU A 321 -3.71 9.73 -15.64
C LEU A 321 -4.13 9.28 -17.05
N SER A 322 -4.30 10.21 -17.98
CA SER A 322 -4.65 9.89 -19.37
C SER A 322 -3.56 9.09 -20.06
N GLU A 323 -2.29 9.44 -19.85
CA GLU A 323 -1.13 8.67 -20.33
C GLU A 323 -1.06 7.28 -19.65
N ALA A 324 -1.30 7.23 -18.33
CA ALA A 324 -1.35 5.97 -17.60
C ALA A 324 -2.46 5.02 -18.11
N ARG A 325 -3.62 5.56 -18.53
CA ARG A 325 -4.71 4.80 -19.16
C ARG A 325 -4.24 4.18 -20.48
N GLU A 326 -3.47 4.90 -21.29
CA GLU A 326 -2.90 4.35 -22.52
C GLU A 326 -1.91 3.23 -22.23
N HIS A 327 -1.00 3.42 -21.27
CA HIS A 327 -0.04 2.39 -20.87
C HIS A 327 -0.75 1.09 -20.44
N ALA A 328 -1.80 1.20 -19.61
CA ALA A 328 -2.58 0.04 -19.18
C ALA A 328 -3.30 -0.68 -20.34
N ARG A 329 -3.80 0.06 -21.34
CA ARG A 329 -4.45 -0.51 -22.53
C ARG A 329 -3.45 -1.23 -23.43
N ARG A 330 -2.27 -0.63 -23.65
CA ARG A 330 -1.18 -1.24 -24.44
C ARG A 330 -0.71 -2.52 -23.77
N GLU A 331 -0.43 -2.49 -22.46
CA GLU A 331 -0.01 -3.66 -21.67
C GLU A 331 -1.02 -4.82 -21.76
N PHE A 332 -2.33 -4.51 -21.67
CA PHE A 332 -3.39 -5.50 -21.81
C PHE A 332 -3.43 -6.13 -23.21
N ALA A 333 -3.38 -5.30 -24.27
CA ALA A 333 -3.43 -5.77 -25.66
C ALA A 333 -2.20 -6.62 -26.04
N GLU A 334 -1.01 -6.22 -25.60
CA GLU A 334 0.22 -7.00 -25.78
C GLU A 334 0.15 -8.34 -25.04
N THR A 335 -0.36 -8.33 -23.82
CA THR A 335 -0.53 -9.56 -23.02
C THR A 335 -1.54 -10.50 -23.66
N ALA A 336 -2.67 -9.99 -24.16
CA ALA A 336 -3.67 -10.77 -24.88
C ALA A 336 -3.08 -11.41 -26.14
N SER A 337 -2.30 -10.66 -26.91
CA SER A 337 -1.64 -11.12 -28.13
C SER A 337 -0.60 -12.21 -27.83
N ARG A 338 0.25 -11.98 -26.82
CA ARG A 338 1.28 -12.93 -26.37
C ARG A 338 0.67 -14.25 -25.90
N LEU A 339 -0.50 -14.19 -25.25
CA LEU A 339 -1.22 -15.36 -24.78
C LEU A 339 -2.13 -16.00 -25.83
N GLY A 340 -2.24 -15.43 -27.04
CA GLY A 340 -3.15 -15.94 -28.08
C GLY A 340 -4.63 -15.81 -27.72
N LEU A 341 -5.00 -14.93 -26.79
CA LEU A 341 -6.37 -14.72 -26.32
C LEU A 341 -7.08 -13.56 -27.05
N ALA A 342 -6.40 -12.84 -27.93
CA ALA A 342 -6.92 -11.64 -28.59
C ALA A 342 -8.24 -11.89 -29.35
N ALA A 343 -8.31 -12.98 -30.14
CA ALA A 343 -9.53 -13.34 -30.88
C ALA A 343 -10.70 -13.67 -29.94
N ALA A 344 -10.44 -14.39 -28.86
CA ALA A 344 -11.45 -14.77 -27.88
C ALA A 344 -12.00 -13.58 -27.07
N LEU A 345 -11.17 -12.54 -26.88
CA LEU A 345 -11.57 -11.30 -26.21
C LEU A 345 -12.34 -10.36 -27.13
N ALA A 346 -12.16 -10.47 -28.45
CA ALA A 346 -12.88 -9.69 -29.45
C ALA A 346 -14.31 -10.21 -29.69
N ASP A 347 -14.54 -11.50 -29.50
CA ASP A 347 -15.87 -12.12 -29.56
C ASP A 347 -16.62 -11.90 -28.24
N GLU A 348 -17.73 -11.17 -28.29
CA GLU A 348 -18.55 -10.83 -27.12
C GLU A 348 -19.15 -12.06 -26.42
N THR A 349 -19.52 -13.09 -27.19
CA THR A 349 -20.10 -14.32 -26.65
C THR A 349 -19.06 -15.17 -25.93
N GLN A 350 -17.84 -15.25 -26.47
CA GLN A 350 -16.72 -15.93 -25.82
C GLN A 350 -16.27 -15.16 -24.58
N ARG A 351 -16.20 -13.83 -24.68
CA ARG A 351 -15.85 -12.94 -23.58
C ARG A 351 -16.78 -13.08 -22.38
N ALA A 352 -18.09 -13.14 -22.60
CA ALA A 352 -19.08 -13.29 -21.54
C ALA A 352 -18.97 -14.63 -20.78
N ARG A 353 -18.45 -15.68 -21.44
CA ARG A 353 -18.29 -17.02 -20.89
C ARG A 353 -16.92 -17.26 -20.23
N LEU A 354 -16.04 -16.25 -20.18
CA LEU A 354 -14.74 -16.40 -19.53
C LEU A 354 -14.92 -16.63 -18.01
N PRO A 355 -14.14 -17.57 -17.42
CA PRO A 355 -14.26 -17.90 -16.01
C PRO A 355 -13.80 -16.72 -15.15
N ARG A 356 -14.55 -16.41 -14.09
CA ARG A 356 -14.23 -15.32 -13.17
C ARG A 356 -13.66 -15.90 -11.88
N PRO A 357 -12.42 -15.55 -11.48
CA PRO A 357 -11.87 -15.99 -10.21
C PRO A 357 -12.65 -15.34 -9.07
N SER A 358 -12.75 -16.04 -7.93
CA SER A 358 -13.24 -15.43 -6.69
C SER A 358 -12.40 -14.21 -6.32
N ALA A 359 -13.02 -13.20 -5.71
CA ALA A 359 -12.40 -11.91 -5.40
C ALA A 359 -11.04 -12.01 -4.67
N THR A 360 -10.90 -12.99 -3.78
CA THR A 360 -9.68 -13.18 -2.99
C THR A 360 -8.64 -14.07 -3.65
N THR A 361 -8.88 -14.54 -4.88
CA THR A 361 -7.91 -15.35 -5.63
C THR A 361 -6.69 -14.51 -6.00
N PRO A 362 -5.47 -14.96 -5.67
CA PRO A 362 -4.27 -14.25 -6.09
C PRO A 362 -4.07 -14.39 -7.60
N LEU A 363 -4.14 -13.26 -8.29
CA LEU A 363 -3.75 -13.15 -9.69
C LEU A 363 -2.21 -13.21 -9.81
N PRO A 364 -1.67 -13.72 -10.94
CA PRO A 364 -0.26 -13.57 -11.28
C PRO A 364 0.18 -12.10 -11.19
N ARG A 365 1.47 -11.86 -10.95
CA ARG A 365 2.06 -10.51 -10.88
C ARG A 365 3.17 -10.39 -11.91
N ARG A 366 2.80 -10.55 -13.18
CA ARG A 366 3.74 -10.50 -14.31
C ARG A 366 3.73 -9.13 -14.99
N GLU A 367 2.59 -8.48 -14.95
CA GLU A 367 2.36 -7.15 -15.49
C GLU A 367 1.89 -6.20 -14.39
N THR A 368 1.76 -4.93 -14.71
CA THR A 368 1.36 -3.88 -13.76
C THR A 368 -0.14 -3.97 -13.50
N GLY A 369 -0.95 -3.93 -14.55
CA GLY A 369 -2.41 -3.91 -14.49
C GLY A 369 -3.04 -5.22 -14.01
N THR A 370 -4.09 -5.12 -13.20
CA THR A 370 -4.84 -6.29 -12.73
C THR A 370 -5.53 -7.02 -13.89
N ALA A 371 -6.01 -6.29 -14.90
CA ALA A 371 -6.61 -6.87 -16.10
C ALA A 371 -5.61 -7.72 -16.92
N ALA A 372 -4.39 -7.23 -17.14
CA ALA A 372 -3.35 -7.99 -17.84
C ALA A 372 -2.93 -9.24 -17.04
N ASN A 373 -2.84 -9.11 -15.72
CA ASN A 373 -2.58 -10.24 -14.82
C ASN A 373 -3.72 -11.26 -14.78
N TYR A 374 -4.97 -10.85 -14.96
CA TYR A 374 -6.10 -11.75 -15.13
C TYR A 374 -5.97 -12.59 -16.41
N LEU A 375 -5.48 -12.03 -17.52
CA LEU A 375 -5.19 -12.82 -18.72
C LEU A 375 -4.15 -13.92 -18.46
N TRP A 376 -3.11 -13.62 -17.68
CA TRP A 376 -2.15 -14.63 -17.24
C TRP A 376 -2.77 -15.72 -16.36
N TRP A 377 -3.78 -15.38 -15.57
CA TRP A 377 -4.54 -16.35 -14.78
C TRP A 377 -5.39 -17.25 -15.68
N LEU A 378 -6.10 -16.68 -16.67
CA LEU A 378 -6.83 -17.43 -17.69
C LEU A 378 -5.90 -18.38 -18.46
N GLY A 379 -4.68 -17.92 -18.72
CA GLY A 379 -3.65 -18.70 -19.37
C GLY A 379 -3.19 -19.93 -18.58
N ARG A 380 -3.53 -20.15 -17.30
CA ARG A 380 -3.11 -21.35 -16.55
C ARG A 380 -3.70 -22.64 -17.16
N PRO A 381 -2.97 -23.77 -17.25
CA PRO A 381 -3.45 -24.95 -17.98
C PRO A 381 -4.78 -25.50 -17.43
N ALA A 382 -4.95 -25.44 -16.10
CA ALA A 382 -6.19 -25.85 -15.43
C ALA A 382 -7.39 -24.97 -15.79
N VAL A 383 -7.16 -23.66 -16.03
CA VAL A 383 -8.21 -22.69 -16.37
C VAL A 383 -8.47 -22.71 -17.87
N LEU A 384 -7.42 -22.80 -18.70
CA LEU A 384 -7.53 -22.93 -20.15
C LEU A 384 -8.44 -24.09 -20.56
N ARG A 385 -8.32 -25.25 -19.91
CA ARG A 385 -9.16 -26.43 -20.20
C ARG A 385 -10.65 -26.21 -19.93
N ALA A 386 -11.00 -25.23 -19.11
CA ALA A 386 -12.37 -24.84 -18.83
C ALA A 386 -12.85 -23.69 -19.74
N LEU A 387 -12.00 -23.16 -20.63
CA LEU A 387 -12.39 -22.10 -21.55
C LEU A 387 -13.31 -22.64 -22.65
N PRO A 388 -14.32 -21.86 -23.06
CA PRO A 388 -15.26 -22.20 -24.12
C PRO A 388 -14.64 -21.94 -25.51
N LEU A 389 -13.43 -22.45 -25.75
CA LEU A 389 -12.71 -22.30 -27.02
C LEU A 389 -12.83 -23.58 -27.86
N PRO A 390 -12.79 -23.49 -29.20
CA PRO A 390 -12.69 -24.67 -30.06
C PRO A 390 -11.49 -25.54 -29.68
N THR A 391 -11.64 -26.87 -29.75
CA THR A 391 -10.63 -27.85 -29.30
C THR A 391 -9.25 -27.63 -29.95
N GLU A 392 -9.23 -27.20 -31.22
CA GLU A 392 -8.00 -26.92 -31.97
C GLU A 392 -7.27 -25.68 -31.43
N ALA A 393 -7.99 -24.57 -31.19
CA ALA A 393 -7.44 -23.35 -30.60
C ALA A 393 -6.93 -23.60 -29.17
N LEU A 394 -7.65 -24.40 -28.39
CA LEU A 394 -7.23 -24.80 -27.05
C LEU A 394 -5.96 -25.67 -27.08
N ALA A 395 -5.87 -26.61 -28.02
CA ALA A 395 -4.69 -27.46 -28.19
C ALA A 395 -3.46 -26.65 -28.61
N GLU A 396 -3.62 -25.62 -29.46
CA GLU A 396 -2.53 -24.71 -29.83
C GLU A 396 -2.05 -23.90 -28.61
N LEU A 397 -2.97 -23.32 -27.83
CA LEU A 397 -2.66 -22.55 -26.62
C LEU A 397 -1.95 -23.39 -25.55
N LEU A 398 -2.32 -24.66 -25.41
CA LEU A 398 -1.67 -25.58 -24.46
C LEU A 398 -0.26 -26.01 -24.92
N ARG A 399 0.02 -26.02 -26.24
CA ARG A 399 1.33 -26.38 -26.81
C ARG A 399 2.33 -25.22 -26.83
N ARG A 400 1.89 -23.96 -26.73
CA ARG A 400 2.80 -22.79 -26.78
C ARG A 400 3.79 -22.81 -25.59
N PRO A 401 5.11 -22.72 -25.85
CA PRO A 401 6.10 -22.63 -24.80
C PRO A 401 5.91 -21.33 -24.02
N ARG A 402 5.57 -21.46 -22.74
CA ARG A 402 5.40 -20.33 -21.84
C ARG A 402 6.77 -19.86 -21.38
N ARG A 403 7.51 -19.19 -22.25
CA ARG A 403 8.79 -18.58 -21.86
C ARG A 403 8.57 -17.74 -20.59
N ALA A 404 9.44 -17.95 -19.61
CA ALA A 404 9.58 -17.06 -18.47
C ALA A 404 9.84 -15.63 -18.99
N PRO A 405 9.43 -14.58 -18.25
CA PRO A 405 9.74 -13.21 -18.64
C PRO A 405 11.24 -13.06 -18.91
N GLY A 406 11.59 -12.26 -19.92
CA GLY A 406 12.98 -11.86 -20.20
C GLY A 406 13.67 -11.25 -18.98
N PRO A 407 15.01 -11.17 -18.97
CA PRO A 407 15.79 -10.82 -17.79
C PRO A 407 15.47 -9.37 -17.38
N GLY A 408 14.63 -9.22 -16.35
CA GLY A 408 14.28 -7.93 -15.76
C GLY A 408 13.65 -8.03 -14.37
N ALA A 409 13.45 -9.24 -13.84
CA ALA A 409 12.89 -9.49 -12.51
C ALA A 409 13.60 -10.65 -11.79
N GLY A 410 14.90 -10.79 -12.06
CA GLY A 410 15.72 -11.92 -11.62
C GLY A 410 17.03 -11.49 -10.94
N GLU A 411 17.02 -10.42 -10.16
CA GLU A 411 18.01 -10.23 -9.08
C GLU A 411 17.27 -9.67 -7.86
N GLY A 412 17.41 -10.35 -6.74
CA GLY A 412 16.69 -10.07 -5.50
C GLY A 412 16.29 -11.35 -4.77
N GLY A 413 17.25 -12.28 -4.65
CA GLY A 413 17.40 -12.97 -3.37
C GLY A 413 17.90 -11.95 -2.36
N ASP A 414 17.35 -12.04 -1.15
CA ASP A 414 17.62 -11.28 0.08
C ASP A 414 17.08 -9.82 0.19
#